data_AF-A0A167CGL8-F1
#
_entry.id   AF-A0A167CGL8-F1
#
_cell.length_a   1.000
_cell.length_b   1.000
_cell.length_c   1.000
_cell.angle_alpha   90.00
_cell.angle_beta   90.00
_cell.angle_gamma   90.00
#
_symmetry.space_group_name_H-M   'P 1'
#
loop_
_entity.id
_entity.type
_entity.pdbx_description
1 polymer ?
#
loop_
_entity_poly.entity_id
_entity_poly.type
_entity_poly.pdbx_seq_one_letter_code
_entity_poly.pdbx_strand_id
1 'polypeptide(L)'
;MNIDGEEETAVSNSTAERPVIPDPLKTSASKSEFEDYYVQMMTEKFGDDLNKLRQSNDFQPKSLFMLINALKEGVNIFDADQQKIILSRAQDEHTAVSK
;
A
#
# COMPACT_ATOMS: atom_id res chain seq x y z
N MET A 1 -38.85 50.68 15.04
CA MET A 1 -37.95 51.17 13.98
C MET A 1 -36.58 51.13 14.60
N ASN A 2 -35.85 50.03 14.42
CA ASN A 2 -34.57 49.83 15.10
C ASN A 2 -33.50 49.80 14.02
N ILE A 3 -32.68 50.85 14.08
CA ILE A 3 -31.50 51.13 13.26
C ILE A 3 -30.28 50.59 14.01
N ASP A 4 -29.47 49.84 13.26
CA ASP A 4 -28.01 49.69 13.24
C ASP A 4 -27.16 49.90 14.51
N GLY A 5 -26.15 49.04 14.66
CA GLY A 5 -24.98 49.33 15.48
C GLY A 5 -24.23 48.08 15.93
N GLU A 6 -23.28 47.64 15.11
CA GLU A 6 -22.22 46.68 15.44
C GLU A 6 -21.38 47.16 16.63
N GLU A 7 -20.95 46.26 17.53
CA GLU A 7 -19.52 46.00 17.70
C GLU A 7 -19.25 44.68 18.45
N GLU A 8 -18.21 44.03 17.94
CA GLU A 8 -17.56 42.77 18.23
C GLU A 8 -17.03 42.65 19.67
N THR A 9 -17.02 41.45 20.24
CA THR A 9 -15.77 40.79 20.75
C THR A 9 -16.03 39.44 21.40
N ALA A 10 -15.43 38.44 20.76
CA ALA A 10 -14.78 37.24 21.31
C ALA A 10 -15.64 36.15 22.00
N VAL A 11 -15.10 34.92 21.89
CA VAL A 11 -15.53 33.64 22.50
C VAL A 11 -16.48 32.84 21.59
N SER A 12 -16.21 31.60 21.16
CA SER A 12 -15.14 30.66 21.46
C SER A 12 -15.03 29.69 20.28
N ASN A 13 -13.80 29.31 19.94
CA ASN A 13 -13.48 28.35 18.90
C ASN A 13 -14.06 26.97 19.29
N SER A 14 -15.21 26.59 18.73
CA SER A 14 -15.80 25.27 18.92
C SER A 14 -15.15 24.30 17.94
N THR A 15 -14.01 23.74 18.36
CA THR A 15 -13.31 22.66 17.64
C THR A 15 -13.19 21.44 18.56
N ALA A 16 -13.45 20.27 17.97
CA ALA A 16 -13.37 18.91 18.52
C ALA A 16 -14.57 18.51 19.40
N GLU A 17 -15.34 17.47 19.09
CA GLU A 17 -14.96 16.19 18.48
C GLU A 17 -16.04 15.72 17.49
N ARG A 18 -15.70 15.64 16.20
CA ARG A 18 -16.42 14.74 15.29
C ARG A 18 -15.86 13.33 15.51
N PRO A 19 -16.68 12.27 15.50
CA PRO A 19 -16.15 10.91 15.53
C PRO A 19 -15.18 10.78 14.36
N VAL A 20 -13.91 10.49 14.64
CA VAL A 20 -12.95 10.10 13.61
C VAL A 20 -13.38 8.71 13.15
N ILE A 21 -14.32 8.67 12.21
CA ILE A 21 -14.55 7.46 11.44
C ILE A 21 -13.28 7.29 10.60
N PRO A 22 -12.48 6.24 10.81
CA PRO A 22 -11.33 6.02 9.95
C PRO A 22 -11.84 5.87 8.52
N ASP A 23 -11.39 6.74 7.61
CA ASP A 23 -11.69 6.62 6.19
C ASP A 23 -11.25 5.22 5.72
N PRO A 24 -12.18 4.33 5.33
CA PRO A 24 -11.82 2.98 4.88
C PRO A 24 -11.05 2.97 3.55
N LEU A 25 -10.84 4.15 2.95
CA LEU A 25 -10.20 4.34 1.65
C LEU A 25 -8.70 4.66 1.71
N LYS A 26 -8.11 4.90 2.90
CA LYS A 26 -6.66 5.16 3.02
C LYS A 26 -5.84 4.00 3.57
N THR A 27 -6.49 2.98 4.11
CA THR A 27 -5.80 1.80 4.68
C THR A 27 -5.69 0.63 3.69
N SER A 28 -6.48 0.63 2.61
CA SER A 28 -6.51 -0.45 1.62
C SER A 28 -5.64 -0.21 0.39
N ALA A 29 -5.42 1.06 0.01
CA ALA A 29 -4.60 1.40 -1.15
C ALA A 29 -3.15 0.96 -0.97
N SER A 30 -2.55 1.22 0.19
CA SER A 30 -1.14 0.90 0.45
C SER A 30 -0.86 -0.60 0.55
N LYS A 31 -1.80 -1.39 1.09
CA LYS A 31 -1.62 -2.85 1.17
C LYS A 31 -1.70 -3.50 -0.20
N SER A 32 -2.66 -3.09 -1.03
CA SER A 32 -2.77 -3.59 -2.42
C SER A 32 -1.56 -3.16 -3.25
N GLU A 33 -1.13 -1.90 -3.11
CA GLU A 33 0.04 -1.37 -3.81
C GLU A 33 1.33 -2.11 -3.43
N PHE A 34 1.51 -2.40 -2.13
CA PHE A 34 2.64 -3.20 -1.68
C PHE A 34 2.56 -4.65 -2.17
N GLU A 35 1.39 -5.28 -2.18
CA GLU A 35 1.21 -6.64 -2.70
C GLU A 35 1.59 -6.72 -4.19
N ASP A 36 1.12 -5.79 -4.99
CA ASP A 36 1.45 -5.71 -6.43
C ASP A 36 2.95 -5.46 -6.64
N TYR A 37 3.53 -4.49 -5.91
CA TYR A 37 4.97 -4.22 -5.96
C TYR A 37 5.80 -5.45 -5.56
N TYR A 38 5.43 -6.12 -4.47
CA TYR A 38 6.13 -7.30 -3.97
C TYR A 38 6.09 -8.44 -5.00
N VAL A 39 4.91 -8.76 -5.53
CA VAL A 39 4.77 -9.83 -6.53
C VAL A 39 5.58 -9.48 -7.78
N GLN A 40 5.47 -8.25 -8.28
CA GLN A 40 6.24 -7.80 -9.44
C GLN A 40 7.75 -7.96 -9.19
N MET A 41 8.27 -7.39 -8.10
CA MET A 41 9.68 -7.49 -7.72
C MET A 41 10.14 -8.95 -7.63
N MET A 42 9.36 -9.82 -6.99
CA MET A 42 9.71 -11.24 -6.87
C MET A 42 9.73 -11.93 -8.23
N THR A 43 8.77 -11.65 -9.10
CA THR A 43 8.73 -12.24 -10.45
C THR A 43 9.84 -11.72 -11.36
N GLU A 44 10.29 -10.48 -11.18
CA GLU A 44 11.43 -9.92 -11.90
C GLU A 44 12.75 -10.52 -11.42
N LYS A 45 12.96 -10.58 -10.10
CA LYS A 45 14.23 -11.07 -9.50
C LYS A 45 14.41 -12.57 -9.64
N PHE A 46 13.32 -13.34 -9.55
CA PHE A 46 13.34 -14.80 -9.62
C PHE A 46 12.79 -15.34 -10.94
N GLY A 47 12.60 -14.50 -11.97
CA GLY A 47 11.97 -14.91 -13.24
C GLY A 47 12.62 -16.12 -13.90
N ASP A 48 13.96 -16.18 -13.91
CA ASP A 48 14.70 -17.32 -14.46
C ASP A 48 14.44 -18.60 -13.68
N ASP A 49 14.41 -18.53 -12.35
CA ASP A 49 14.17 -19.68 -11.48
C ASP A 49 12.70 -20.13 -11.53
N LEU A 50 11.76 -19.18 -11.64
CA LEU A 50 10.35 -19.46 -11.89
C LEU A 50 10.17 -20.15 -13.25
N ASN A 51 10.92 -19.74 -14.27
CA ASN A 51 10.87 -20.39 -15.58
C ASN A 51 11.50 -21.80 -15.56
N LYS A 52 12.61 -22.01 -14.84
CA LYS A 52 13.16 -23.36 -14.61
C LYS A 52 12.16 -24.26 -13.87
N LEU A 53 11.53 -23.73 -12.81
CA LEU A 53 10.50 -24.43 -12.05
C LEU A 53 9.32 -24.80 -12.95
N ARG A 54 8.88 -23.91 -13.84
CA ARG A 54 7.82 -24.21 -14.81
C ARG A 54 8.20 -25.29 -15.82
N GLN A 55 9.48 -25.42 -16.16
CA GLN A 55 9.99 -26.41 -17.10
C GLN A 55 10.26 -27.77 -16.44
N SER A 56 10.18 -27.88 -15.12
CA SER A 56 10.40 -29.14 -14.44
C SER A 56 9.29 -30.14 -14.79
N ASN A 57 9.67 -31.42 -14.82
CA ASN A 57 8.82 -32.55 -15.16
C ASN A 57 7.71 -32.81 -14.12
N ASP A 58 7.86 -32.29 -12.90
CA ASP A 58 6.91 -32.38 -11.81
C ASP A 58 6.00 -31.13 -11.67
N PHE A 59 6.20 -30.09 -12.48
CA PHE A 59 5.36 -28.88 -12.43
C PHE A 59 3.99 -29.14 -13.07
N GLN A 60 2.96 -29.24 -12.23
CA GLN A 60 1.58 -29.46 -12.66
C GLN A 60 0.77 -28.15 -12.62
N PRO A 61 -0.37 -28.07 -13.31
CA PRO A 61 -1.25 -26.89 -13.24
C PRO A 61 -1.62 -26.48 -11.79
N LYS A 62 -1.79 -27.46 -10.89
CA LYS A 62 -2.02 -27.20 -9.45
C LYS A 62 -0.82 -26.53 -8.77
N SER A 63 0.41 -26.88 -9.16
CA SER A 63 1.64 -26.30 -8.64
C SER A 63 1.72 -24.80 -8.94
N LEU A 64 1.19 -24.36 -10.09
CA LEU A 64 1.10 -22.93 -10.44
C LEU A 64 0.21 -22.16 -9.48
N PHE A 65 -0.99 -22.68 -9.20
CA PHE A 65 -1.89 -22.05 -8.22
C PHE A 65 -1.28 -22.02 -6.82
N MET A 66 -0.61 -23.09 -6.40
CA MET A 66 0.09 -23.13 -5.11
C MET A 66 1.23 -22.10 -5.05
N LEU A 67 2.01 -21.95 -6.11
CA LEU A 67 3.09 -20.97 -6.20
C LEU A 67 2.57 -19.53 -6.14
N ILE A 68 1.51 -19.22 -6.90
CA ILE A 68 0.88 -17.89 -6.87
C ILE A 68 0.38 -17.59 -5.46
N ASN A 69 -0.34 -18.52 -4.83
CA ASN A 69 -0.85 -18.31 -3.48
C ASN A 69 0.30 -18.11 -2.48
N ALA A 70 1.36 -18.92 -2.55
CA ALA A 70 2.53 -18.78 -1.67
C ALA A 70 3.23 -17.43 -1.86
N LEU A 71 3.37 -16.95 -3.10
CA LEU A 71 3.93 -15.63 -3.38
C LEU A 71 3.06 -14.52 -2.79
N LYS A 72 1.75 -14.58 -2.99
CA LYS A 72 0.81 -13.60 -2.41
C LYS A 72 0.81 -13.63 -0.88
N GLU A 73 0.85 -14.82 -0.28
CA GLU A 73 0.92 -14.98 1.17
C GLU A 73 2.24 -14.48 1.77
N GLY A 74 3.34 -14.49 1.00
CA GLY A 74 4.64 -13.96 1.42
C GLY A 74 4.62 -12.49 1.84
N VAL A 75 3.66 -11.70 1.35
CA VAL A 75 3.42 -10.32 1.79
C VAL A 75 3.12 -10.22 3.28
N ASN A 76 2.49 -11.24 3.86
CA ASN A 76 2.10 -11.24 5.28
C ASN A 76 3.30 -11.34 6.25
N ILE A 77 4.52 -11.59 5.74
CA ILE A 77 5.75 -11.57 6.54
C ILE A 77 6.10 -10.14 6.99
N PHE A 78 5.63 -9.13 6.25
CA PHE A 78 5.91 -7.73 6.54
C PHE A 78 4.75 -7.09 7.30
N ASP A 79 5.04 -6.41 8.40
CA ASP A 79 4.06 -5.56 9.08
C ASP A 79 3.78 -4.27 8.28
N ALA A 80 2.75 -3.52 8.69
CA ALA A 80 2.31 -2.33 7.95
C ALA A 80 3.36 -1.21 7.88
N ASP A 81 4.28 -1.13 8.85
CA ASP A 81 5.31 -0.09 8.86
C ASP A 81 6.49 -0.48 7.96
N GLN A 82 6.89 -1.76 7.98
CA GLN A 82 7.83 -2.35 7.03
C GLN A 82 7.37 -2.14 5.59
N GLN A 83 6.09 -2.44 5.30
CA GLN A 83 5.51 -2.28 3.96
C GLN A 83 5.63 -0.83 3.47
N LYS A 84 5.30 0.15 4.33
CA LYS A 84 5.41 1.59 3.98
C LYS A 84 6.86 2.02 3.73
N ILE A 85 7.81 1.56 4.54
CA ILE A 85 9.23 1.90 4.39
C ILE A 85 9.79 1.33 3.09
N ILE A 86 9.43 0.10 2.75
CA ILE A 86 9.88 -0.54 1.50
C ILE A 86 9.30 0.21 0.30
N LEU A 87 8.01 0.53 0.33
CA LEU A 87 7.33 1.23 -0.76
C LEU A 87 7.86 2.65 -0.96
N SER A 88 8.14 3.39 0.12
CA SER A 88 8.72 4.74 0.01
C SER A 88 10.10 4.70 -0.63
N ARG A 89 10.95 3.73 -0.25
CA ARG A 89 12.28 3.56 -0.86
C ARG A 89 12.22 3.16 -2.33
N ALA A 90 11.28 2.29 -2.69
CA ALA A 90 11.08 1.87 -4.08
C ALA A 90 10.68 3.05 -4.98
N GLN A 91 9.87 3.98 -4.46
CA GLN A 91 9.49 5.22 -5.16
C GLN A 91 10.68 6.19 -5.29
N ASP A 92 11.52 6.29 -4.27
CA ASP A 92 12.72 7.15 -4.29
C ASP A 92 13.76 6.69 -5.33
N GLU A 93 14.01 5.38 -5.45
CA GLU A 93 14.95 4.82 -6.44
C GLU A 93 14.52 5.11 -7.89
N HIS A 94 13.21 5.06 -8.17
CA HIS A 94 12.68 5.34 -9.51
C HIS A 94 12.80 6.83 -9.90
N THR A 95 12.90 7.72 -8.90
CA THR A 95 13.07 9.16 -9.12
C THR A 95 14.55 9.55 -9.29
N ALA A 96 15.49 8.77 -8.74
CA ALA A 96 16.92 9.05 -8.80
C ALA A 96 17.59 8.67 -10.14
N VAL A 97 17.01 7.76 -10.92
CA VAL A 97 17.54 7.34 -12.24
C VAL A 97 17.18 8.31 -13.38
N SER A 98 16.30 9.29 -13.13
CA SER A 98 15.84 10.24 -14.15
C SER A 98 16.55 11.61 -14.13
N LYS A 99 17.76 11.72 -13.56
CA LYS A 99 18.53 12.99 -13.54
C LYS A 99 19.93 12.86 -14.11
#